data_AF-A0A3L6SR70-F1
#
_entry.id   AF-A0A3L6SR70-F1
#
_cell.length_a   1.000
_cell.length_b   1.000
_cell.length_c   1.000
_cell.angle_alpha   90.00
_cell.angle_beta   90.00
_cell.angle_gamma   90.00
#
_symmetry.space_group_name_H-M   'P 1'
#
loop_
_entity.id
_entity.type
_entity.pdbx_description
1 polymer ?
#
loop_
_entity_poly.entity_id
_entity_poly.type
_entity_poly.pdbx_seq_one_letter_code
_entity_poly.pdbx_strand_id
1 'polypeptide(L)'
;MERQDLLSATVLAVLLAACSAAATAAKTATYPRHEPRRAVSAAVSSSCDVYRGTWVADRSYPLYDAASCPFVRKEFDRRRNGRPDTAYLRYRWQPSPSCSLPRFVVVVRRAEAAEDVAREDGGVRGDSLVANQYESLLCMLHAAAPGARTNASWASGENPSITVRFEDYGVTQVYYLSHYLVDLVGDKAGRTVLKLDAVDEGRKWLAADVLVFGSWRWWARKR
;
A
#
# COMPACT_ATOMS: atom_id res chain seq x y z
N MET A 1 -13.28 37.36 54.41
CA MET A 1 -13.34 37.38 52.93
C MET A 1 -11.93 37.54 52.40
N GLU A 2 -11.05 36.55 52.65
CA GLU A 2 -9.61 36.63 52.31
C GLU A 2 -8.93 35.24 52.20
N ARG A 3 -9.48 34.19 52.81
CA ARG A 3 -8.86 32.85 52.77
C ARG A 3 -9.12 32.04 51.48
N GLN A 4 -10.16 32.34 50.72
CA GLN A 4 -10.47 31.64 49.46
C GLN A 4 -9.63 32.16 48.28
N ASP A 5 -9.28 33.44 48.28
CA ASP A 5 -8.48 34.05 47.20
C ASP A 5 -7.01 33.61 47.27
N LEU A 6 -6.47 33.41 48.48
CA LEU A 6 -5.11 32.88 48.71
C LEU A 6 -4.95 31.41 48.25
N LEU A 7 -6.00 30.59 48.38
CA LEU A 7 -5.99 29.20 47.91
C LEU A 7 -6.06 29.13 46.37
N SER A 8 -6.78 30.06 45.73
CA SER A 8 -6.87 30.16 44.27
C SER A 8 -5.54 30.62 43.65
N ALA A 9 -4.91 31.64 44.24
CA ALA A 9 -3.63 32.17 43.76
C ALA A 9 -2.46 31.17 43.90
N THR A 10 -2.46 30.37 44.96
CA THR A 10 -1.42 29.34 45.18
C THR A 10 -1.57 28.14 44.24
N VAL A 11 -2.80 27.71 43.94
CA VAL A 11 -3.05 26.64 42.95
C VAL A 11 -2.68 27.10 41.54
N LEU A 12 -3.00 28.34 41.16
CA LEU A 12 -2.63 28.89 39.86
C LEU A 12 -1.11 29.04 39.70
N ALA A 13 -0.40 29.46 40.75
CA ALA A 13 1.06 29.56 40.76
C ALA A 13 1.74 28.17 40.63
N VAL A 14 1.22 27.13 41.28
CA VAL A 14 1.72 25.75 41.15
C VAL A 14 1.48 25.19 39.75
N LEU A 15 0.32 25.46 39.14
CA LEU A 15 0.02 25.04 37.77
C LEU A 15 0.90 25.75 36.72
N LEU A 16 1.19 27.04 36.89
CA LEU A 16 2.08 27.79 36.01
C LEU A 16 3.56 27.35 36.14
N ALA A 17 4.00 26.99 37.35
CA ALA A 17 5.33 26.43 37.58
C ALA A 17 5.48 25.02 36.96
N ALA A 18 4.42 24.20 36.98
CA ALA A 18 4.42 22.90 36.32
C ALA A 18 4.46 22.99 34.78
N CYS A 19 3.84 24.02 34.19
CA CYS A 19 3.89 24.27 32.74
C CYS A 19 5.25 24.73 32.22
N SER A 20 6.08 25.38 33.06
CA SER A 20 7.41 25.85 32.65
C SER A 20 8.49 24.76 32.75
N ALA A 21 8.31 23.76 33.62
CA ALA A 21 9.19 22.58 33.70
C ALA A 21 8.97 21.59 32.53
N ALA A 22 7.75 21.50 31.98
CA ALA A 22 7.46 20.63 30.82
C ALA A 22 7.93 21.22 29.48
N ALA A 23 8.11 22.54 29.39
CA ALA A 23 8.46 23.23 28.15
C ALA A 23 9.98 23.28 27.84
N THR A 24 10.84 22.87 28.78
CA THR A 24 12.31 22.89 28.61
C THR A 24 12.93 21.52 28.29
N ALA A 25 12.15 20.43 28.33
CA ALA A 25 12.63 19.09 27.98
C ALA A 25 12.51 18.74 26.47
N ALA A 26 11.99 19.65 25.63
CA ALA A 26 11.64 19.35 24.23
C ALA A 26 12.59 19.91 23.15
N LYS A 27 13.81 20.37 23.50
CA LYS A 27 14.74 20.98 22.53
C LYS A 27 16.19 20.49 22.63
N THR A 28 16.41 19.18 22.66
CA THR A 28 17.69 18.57 22.26
C THR A 28 17.45 17.09 21.89
N ALA A 29 16.72 16.85 20.80
CA ALA A 29 16.77 15.56 20.11
C ALA A 29 17.52 15.78 18.79
N THR A 30 18.85 15.73 18.89
CA THR A 30 19.75 15.70 17.75
C THR A 30 19.41 14.47 16.91
N TYR A 31 18.85 14.69 15.73
CA TYR A 31 18.52 13.62 14.79
C TYR A 31 19.82 12.88 14.43
N PRO A 32 19.95 11.57 14.68
CA PRO A 32 21.16 10.86 14.35
C PRO A 32 21.37 10.92 12.84
N ARG A 33 22.56 11.38 12.43
CA ARG A 33 23.03 11.33 11.04
C ARG A 33 22.83 9.92 10.52
N HIS A 34 22.25 9.82 9.32
CA HIS A 34 22.03 8.58 8.60
C HIS A 34 23.37 7.91 8.31
N GLU A 35 23.81 7.02 9.20
CA GLU A 35 24.87 6.07 8.93
C GLU A 35 24.37 5.14 7.80
N PRO A 36 25.20 4.79 6.80
CA PRO A 36 24.78 3.85 5.78
C PRO A 36 24.43 2.55 6.50
N ARG A 37 23.13 2.22 6.54
CA ARG A 37 22.64 0.97 7.10
C ARG A 37 23.41 -0.13 6.41
N ARG A 38 24.28 -0.80 7.18
CA ARG A 38 24.83 -2.10 6.85
C ARG A 38 23.67 -2.89 6.28
N ALA A 39 23.78 -3.29 5.01
CA ALA A 39 22.77 -4.12 4.39
C ALA A 39 22.49 -5.23 5.38
N VAL A 40 21.24 -5.31 5.85
CA VAL A 40 20.75 -6.57 6.40
C VAL A 40 20.85 -7.48 5.21
N SER A 41 22.01 -8.14 5.09
CA SER A 41 22.12 -9.40 4.39
C SER A 41 21.06 -10.24 5.07
N ALA A 42 19.86 -10.24 4.49
CA ALA A 42 19.01 -11.38 4.57
C ALA A 42 19.93 -12.48 4.05
N ALA A 43 20.48 -13.26 4.99
CA ALA A 43 20.82 -14.62 4.69
C ALA A 43 19.50 -15.26 4.29
N VAL A 44 19.11 -15.04 3.03
CA VAL A 44 18.11 -15.81 2.35
C VAL A 44 18.72 -17.19 2.37
N SER A 45 18.24 -18.03 3.30
CA SER A 45 18.57 -19.44 3.34
C SER A 45 18.47 -19.93 1.89
N SER A 46 19.59 -20.41 1.36
CA SER A 46 19.75 -20.82 -0.04
C SER A 46 18.95 -22.08 -0.40
N SER A 47 17.78 -22.29 0.22
CA SER A 47 16.94 -23.48 0.11
C SER A 47 15.44 -23.23 0.15
N CYS A 48 14.95 -21.99 0.34
CA CYS A 48 13.50 -21.74 0.28
C CYS A 48 13.07 -21.24 -1.09
N ASP A 49 12.65 -22.18 -1.94
CA ASP A 49 11.91 -21.86 -3.15
C ASP A 49 10.45 -21.57 -2.78
N VAL A 50 10.11 -20.28 -2.70
CA VAL A 50 8.75 -19.83 -2.35
C VAL A 50 7.69 -20.17 -3.40
N TYR A 51 8.11 -20.59 -4.60
CA TYR A 51 7.22 -20.96 -5.70
C TYR A 51 6.92 -22.46 -5.74
N ARG A 52 7.62 -23.27 -4.94
CA ARG A 52 7.38 -24.71 -4.80
C ARG A 52 6.70 -25.00 -3.48
N GLY A 53 5.58 -25.70 -3.52
CA GLY A 53 4.78 -25.91 -2.33
C GLY A 53 3.42 -26.52 -2.63
N THR A 54 2.54 -26.49 -1.64
CA THR A 54 1.16 -26.96 -1.76
C THR A 54 0.20 -25.99 -1.09
N TRP A 55 -1.05 -26.00 -1.56
CA TRP A 55 -2.15 -25.32 -0.87
C TRP A 55 -2.62 -26.17 0.31
N VAL A 56 -2.64 -25.58 1.49
CA VAL A 56 -3.10 -26.24 2.73
C VAL A 56 -4.26 -25.46 3.32
N ALA A 57 -5.22 -26.17 3.92
CA ALA A 57 -6.32 -25.55 4.64
C ALA A 57 -5.81 -24.94 5.96
N ASP A 58 -6.15 -23.69 6.23
CA ASP A 58 -5.73 -22.93 7.40
C ASP A 58 -6.93 -22.17 7.99
N ARG A 59 -7.20 -22.40 9.29
CA ARG A 59 -8.31 -21.76 10.00
C ARG A 59 -8.07 -20.27 10.28
N SER A 60 -6.82 -19.82 10.28
CA SER A 60 -6.46 -18.41 10.49
C SER A 60 -6.74 -17.52 9.29
N TYR A 61 -6.98 -18.10 8.11
CA TYR A 61 -7.34 -17.38 6.88
C TYR A 61 -8.85 -17.11 6.81
N PRO A 62 -9.32 -16.08 6.09
CA PRO A 62 -8.55 -15.16 5.26
C PRO A 62 -7.80 -14.10 6.07
N LEU A 63 -6.78 -13.47 5.46
CA LEU A 63 -5.98 -12.41 6.10
C LEU A 63 -6.77 -11.11 6.32
N TYR A 64 -7.85 -10.91 5.58
CA TYR A 64 -8.77 -9.80 5.71
C TYR A 64 -10.16 -10.27 5.27
N ASP A 65 -11.20 -9.60 5.76
CA ASP A 65 -12.55 -9.76 5.20
C ASP A 65 -12.71 -8.78 4.03
N ALA A 66 -12.95 -9.32 2.83
CA ALA A 66 -13.13 -8.49 1.64
C ALA A 66 -14.38 -7.59 1.76
N ALA A 67 -15.41 -8.03 2.50
CA ALA A 67 -16.65 -7.28 2.66
C ALA A 67 -16.50 -6.04 3.56
N SER A 68 -15.49 -6.01 4.44
CA SER A 68 -15.22 -4.87 5.32
C SER A 68 -14.17 -3.90 4.75
N CYS A 69 -13.47 -4.27 3.67
CA CYS A 69 -12.43 -3.45 3.09
C CYS A 69 -12.99 -2.39 2.12
N PRO A 70 -12.68 -1.09 2.30
CA PRO A 70 -13.19 -0.02 1.43
C PRO A 70 -12.51 0.04 0.05
N PHE A 71 -11.41 -0.69 -0.14
CA PHE A 71 -10.57 -0.62 -1.34
C PHE A 71 -10.93 -1.67 -2.40
N VAL A 72 -11.63 -2.74 -2.02
CA VAL A 72 -12.07 -3.78 -2.97
C VAL A 72 -13.20 -3.23 -3.83
N ARG A 73 -13.05 -3.33 -5.16
CA ARG A 73 -14.15 -2.96 -6.07
C ARG A 73 -15.29 -3.96 -6.00
N LYS A 74 -16.49 -3.49 -6.35
CA LYS A 74 -17.71 -4.30 -6.31
C LYS A 74 -17.58 -5.57 -7.13
N GLU A 75 -16.87 -5.54 -8.25
CA GLU A 75 -16.66 -6.67 -9.16
C GLU A 75 -15.90 -7.84 -8.48
N PHE A 76 -15.03 -7.53 -7.51
CA PHE A 76 -14.20 -8.51 -6.82
C PHE A 76 -14.76 -8.96 -5.46
N ASP A 77 -15.74 -8.25 -4.92
CA ASP A 77 -16.43 -8.62 -3.68
C ASP A 77 -17.46 -9.75 -3.91
N ARG A 78 -16.96 -10.97 -4.06
CA ARG A 78 -17.80 -12.16 -4.29
C ARG A 78 -18.75 -12.44 -3.14
N ARG A 79 -18.41 -12.04 -1.91
CA ARG A 79 -19.23 -12.25 -0.71
C ARG A 79 -20.45 -11.34 -0.74
N ARG A 80 -20.27 -10.05 -0.99
CA ARG A 80 -21.39 -9.11 -1.19
C ARG A 80 -22.17 -9.41 -2.47
N ASN A 81 -21.53 -9.98 -3.47
CA ASN A 81 -22.19 -10.46 -4.69
C ASN A 81 -22.87 -11.85 -4.53
N GLY A 82 -23.08 -12.34 -3.30
CA GLY A 82 -23.95 -13.48 -3.02
C GLY A 82 -23.30 -14.87 -3.18
N ARG A 83 -21.97 -14.97 -3.26
CA ARG A 83 -21.30 -16.28 -3.30
C ARG A 83 -21.44 -16.99 -1.94
N PRO A 84 -22.07 -18.18 -1.88
CA PRO A 84 -22.37 -18.84 -0.61
C PRO A 84 -21.18 -19.63 -0.03
N ASP A 85 -20.33 -20.22 -0.89
CA ASP A 85 -19.19 -21.02 -0.45
C ASP A 85 -18.05 -20.13 0.07
N THR A 86 -17.38 -20.55 1.15
CA THR A 86 -16.25 -19.81 1.77
C THR A 86 -14.97 -20.62 1.88
N ALA A 87 -15.00 -21.90 1.48
CA ALA A 87 -13.85 -22.78 1.59
C ALA A 87 -12.62 -22.25 0.84
N TYR A 88 -12.83 -21.55 -0.29
CA TYR A 88 -11.75 -20.94 -1.07
C TYR A 88 -10.95 -19.88 -0.30
N LEU A 89 -11.54 -19.25 0.73
CA LEU A 89 -10.87 -18.25 1.56
C LEU A 89 -9.95 -18.87 2.62
N ARG A 90 -10.03 -20.18 2.84
CA ARG A 90 -9.34 -20.89 3.93
C ARG A 90 -8.06 -21.59 3.46
N TYR A 91 -7.54 -21.26 2.29
CA TYR A 91 -6.31 -21.86 1.75
C TYR A 91 -5.12 -20.93 1.93
N ARG A 92 -4.02 -21.51 2.42
CA ARG A 92 -2.70 -20.87 2.54
C ARG A 92 -1.69 -21.61 1.67
N TRP A 93 -0.81 -20.87 0.99
CA TRP A 93 0.32 -21.44 0.29
C TRP A 93 1.42 -21.83 1.29
N GLN A 94 1.89 -23.07 1.24
CA GLN A 94 2.95 -23.60 2.10
C GLN A 94 4.15 -24.02 1.24
N PRO A 95 5.27 -23.27 1.27
CA PRO A 95 6.48 -23.65 0.56
C PRO A 95 7.02 -25.03 1.02
N SER A 96 7.70 -25.72 0.10
CA SER A 96 8.36 -27.02 0.31
C SER A 96 9.78 -27.00 -0.27
N PRO A 97 10.84 -27.14 0.56
CA PRO A 97 10.80 -27.36 2.01
C PRO A 97 10.20 -26.16 2.76
N SER A 98 9.60 -26.41 3.93
CA SER A 98 8.97 -25.35 4.71
C SER A 98 10.01 -24.30 5.12
N CYS A 99 9.67 -23.04 4.90
CA CYS A 99 10.45 -21.92 5.40
C CYS A 99 9.56 -20.90 6.06
N SER A 100 10.16 -20.12 6.96
CA SER A 100 9.46 -19.04 7.65
C SER A 100 9.31 -17.86 6.70
N LEU A 101 8.15 -17.78 6.05
CA LEU A 101 7.76 -16.56 5.37
C LEU A 101 7.29 -15.55 6.43
N PRO A 102 7.78 -14.31 6.42
CA PRO A 102 7.19 -13.26 7.23
C PRO A 102 5.69 -13.22 6.93
N ARG A 103 4.84 -13.24 7.96
CA ARG A 103 3.39 -13.35 7.77
C ARG A 103 2.83 -12.17 6.96
N PHE A 104 3.53 -11.04 6.93
CA PHE A 104 3.39 -9.94 5.99
C PHE A 104 4.56 -8.96 6.26
N VAL A 105 5.37 -8.65 5.25
CA VAL A 105 6.28 -7.50 5.30
C VAL A 105 5.95 -6.68 4.07
N VAL A 106 5.33 -5.52 4.30
CA VAL A 106 5.03 -4.55 3.25
C VAL A 106 5.92 -3.36 3.56
N VAL A 107 7.00 -3.21 2.79
CA VAL A 107 7.82 -2.00 2.84
C VAL A 107 7.56 -1.27 1.54
N VAL A 108 6.85 -0.15 1.62
CA VAL A 108 6.82 0.86 0.56
C VAL A 108 6.95 2.21 1.25
N ARG A 109 8.01 2.96 0.96
CA ARG A 109 8.30 4.26 1.54
C ARG A 109 7.77 5.37 0.62
N ARG A 110 7.50 6.48 1.30
CA ARG A 110 7.23 7.85 0.87
C ARG A 110 7.54 8.20 -0.60
N ALA A 111 6.48 8.28 -1.40
CA ALA A 111 6.41 9.21 -2.54
C ALA A 111 5.73 10.51 -2.06
N GLU A 112 6.33 11.67 -2.35
CA GLU A 112 5.73 12.99 -2.10
C GLU A 112 4.92 13.46 -3.32
N ALA A 113 3.72 13.96 -3.04
CA ALA A 113 2.78 14.77 -3.85
C ALA A 113 2.18 14.19 -5.15
N ALA A 114 0.84 14.10 -5.21
CA ALA A 114 -0.02 14.84 -6.16
C ALA A 114 -1.52 14.49 -5.97
N GLU A 115 -2.35 15.45 -6.37
CA GLU A 115 -3.63 15.88 -5.80
C GLU A 115 -4.89 15.02 -6.08
N ASP A 116 -5.91 15.36 -5.28
CA ASP A 116 -7.28 14.87 -5.23
C ASP A 116 -8.00 14.79 -6.59
N VAL A 117 -8.69 13.69 -6.84
CA VAL A 117 -9.83 13.65 -7.77
C VAL A 117 -10.90 12.73 -7.21
N ALA A 118 -12.12 13.24 -7.10
CA ALA A 118 -13.28 12.52 -6.58
C ALA A 118 -13.59 11.24 -7.38
N ARG A 119 -14.20 10.27 -6.71
CA ARG A 119 -14.81 9.09 -7.34
C ARG A 119 -15.97 9.56 -8.21
N GLU A 120 -15.74 9.63 -9.52
CA GLU A 120 -16.83 9.63 -10.49
C GLU A 120 -16.81 8.31 -11.26
N ASP A 121 -18.00 7.73 -11.38
CA ASP A 121 -18.28 6.43 -11.96
C ASP A 121 -17.62 6.25 -13.34
N GLY A 122 -16.72 5.28 -13.45
CA GLY A 122 -16.06 5.03 -14.73
C GLY A 122 -14.93 4.03 -14.62
N GLY A 123 -15.29 2.76 -14.41
CA GLY A 123 -14.37 1.67 -14.10
C GLY A 123 -13.07 1.68 -14.90
N VAL A 124 -11.95 1.74 -14.18
CA VAL A 124 -10.62 1.37 -14.68
C VAL A 124 -10.67 -0.11 -15.07
N ARG A 125 -11.02 -0.38 -16.32
CA ARG A 125 -10.87 -1.70 -16.96
C ARG A 125 -9.42 -1.85 -17.43
N GLY A 126 -8.51 -1.85 -16.45
CA GLY A 126 -7.12 -2.24 -16.61
C GLY A 126 -6.94 -3.74 -16.43
N ASP A 127 -5.76 -4.27 -16.76
CA ASP A 127 -5.43 -5.68 -16.60
C ASP A 127 -5.71 -6.19 -15.16
N SER A 128 -6.48 -7.27 -15.08
CA SER A 128 -7.15 -7.62 -13.83
C SER A 128 -6.23 -8.22 -12.76
N LEU A 129 -4.98 -8.60 -13.04
CA LEU A 129 -4.19 -9.37 -12.05
C LEU A 129 -3.41 -8.49 -11.10
N VAL A 130 -2.65 -7.51 -11.62
CA VAL A 130 -1.88 -6.58 -10.77
C VAL A 130 -2.83 -5.65 -10.01
N ALA A 131 -3.92 -5.21 -10.63
CA ALA A 131 -4.98 -4.47 -9.94
C ALA A 131 -5.56 -5.27 -8.75
N ASN A 132 -5.79 -6.58 -8.92
CA ASN A 132 -6.27 -7.44 -7.82
C ASN A 132 -5.23 -7.59 -6.70
N GLN A 133 -3.95 -7.70 -7.05
CA GLN A 133 -2.86 -7.77 -6.07
C GLN A 133 -2.75 -6.46 -5.29
N TYR A 134 -2.84 -5.31 -5.98
CA TYR A 134 -2.85 -3.98 -5.38
C TYR A 134 -4.02 -3.81 -4.39
N GLU A 135 -5.25 -4.15 -4.79
CA GLU A 135 -6.41 -4.09 -3.90
C GLU A 135 -6.30 -5.05 -2.72
N SER A 136 -5.79 -6.27 -2.95
CA SER A 136 -5.56 -7.24 -1.87
C SER A 136 -4.55 -6.70 -0.84
N LEU A 137 -3.48 -6.07 -1.31
CA LEU A 137 -2.46 -5.49 -0.46
C LEU A 137 -3.00 -4.31 0.36
N LEU A 138 -3.80 -3.43 -0.25
CA LEU A 138 -4.52 -2.37 0.45
C LEU A 138 -5.40 -2.92 1.58
N CYS A 139 -6.14 -3.99 1.32
CA CYS A 139 -7.00 -4.60 2.33
C CYS A 139 -6.25 -5.30 3.44
N MET A 140 -5.10 -5.92 3.15
CA MET A 140 -4.22 -6.46 4.18
C MET A 140 -3.68 -5.35 5.10
N LEU A 141 -3.26 -4.21 4.54
CA LEU A 141 -2.84 -3.05 5.33
C LEU A 141 -3.98 -2.47 6.16
N HIS A 142 -5.17 -2.35 5.57
CA HIS A 142 -6.35 -1.88 6.28
C HIS A 142 -6.75 -2.81 7.42
N ALA A 143 -6.73 -4.13 7.22
CA ALA A 143 -7.02 -5.09 8.28
C ALA A 143 -5.99 -5.06 9.42
N ALA A 144 -4.71 -4.78 9.10
CA ALA A 144 -3.66 -4.60 10.09
C ALA A 144 -3.78 -3.26 10.86
N ALA A 145 -4.35 -2.22 10.24
CA ALA A 145 -4.57 -0.92 10.86
C ALA A 145 -5.94 -0.31 10.47
N PRO A 146 -7.05 -0.82 11.02
CA PRO A 146 -8.41 -0.41 10.59
C PRO A 146 -8.74 1.06 10.85
N GLY A 147 -8.12 1.65 11.86
CA GLY A 147 -8.29 3.06 12.23
C GLY A 147 -7.29 4.02 11.59
N ALA A 148 -6.42 3.55 10.68
CA ALA A 148 -5.44 4.39 10.04
C ALA A 148 -6.12 5.43 9.13
N ARG A 149 -5.66 6.68 9.19
CA ARG A 149 -6.09 7.72 8.25
C ARG A 149 -5.55 7.41 6.86
N THR A 150 -6.46 7.31 5.90
CA THR A 150 -6.13 6.99 4.51
C THR A 150 -6.56 8.13 3.59
N ASN A 151 -5.66 8.58 2.73
CA ASN A 151 -5.97 9.48 1.62
C ASN A 151 -5.84 8.71 0.30
N ALA A 152 -6.82 8.84 -0.59
CA ALA A 152 -6.82 8.21 -1.90
C ALA A 152 -6.96 9.27 -3.00
N SER A 153 -6.12 9.19 -4.03
CA SER A 153 -6.17 10.08 -5.20
C SER A 153 -6.11 9.27 -6.50
N TRP A 154 -6.66 9.86 -7.57
CA TRP A 154 -6.80 9.23 -8.88
C TRP A 154 -6.32 10.19 -9.95
N ALA A 155 -5.43 9.72 -10.83
CA ALA A 155 -5.06 10.43 -12.04
C ALA A 155 -5.75 9.77 -13.23
N SER A 156 -6.37 10.57 -14.08
CA SER A 156 -6.98 10.16 -15.34
C SER A 156 -6.18 10.70 -16.54
N GLY A 157 -6.51 10.25 -17.74
CA GLY A 157 -5.86 10.68 -18.98
C GLY A 157 -4.89 9.65 -19.56
N GLU A 158 -3.82 10.13 -20.20
CA GLU A 158 -2.85 9.30 -20.92
C GLU A 158 -2.18 8.25 -20.03
N ASN A 159 -2.02 8.57 -18.74
CA ASN A 159 -1.31 7.74 -17.77
C ASN A 159 -2.13 7.59 -16.47
N PRO A 160 -3.15 6.73 -16.47
CA PRO A 160 -4.03 6.62 -15.32
C PRO A 160 -3.33 5.92 -14.14
N SER A 161 -3.51 6.48 -12.95
CA SER A 161 -2.97 5.91 -11.71
C SER A 161 -3.91 6.05 -10.52
N ILE A 162 -3.78 5.15 -9.55
CA ILE A 162 -4.52 5.17 -8.29
C ILE A 162 -3.50 5.18 -7.16
N THR A 163 -3.60 6.14 -6.26
CA THR A 163 -2.71 6.29 -5.11
C THR A 163 -3.52 6.15 -3.83
N VAL A 164 -3.02 5.37 -2.87
CA VAL A 164 -3.56 5.33 -1.51
C VAL A 164 -2.43 5.47 -0.51
N ARG A 165 -2.56 6.44 0.39
CA ARG A 165 -1.61 6.76 1.44
C ARG A 165 -2.20 6.47 2.81
N PHE A 166 -1.53 5.61 3.59
CA PHE A 166 -1.77 5.41 5.02
C PHE A 166 -0.95 6.44 5.78
N GLU A 167 -1.57 7.57 6.13
CA GLU A 167 -0.88 8.76 6.62
C GLU A 167 -0.11 8.51 7.91
N ASP A 168 -0.70 7.75 8.83
CA ASP A 168 -0.16 7.50 10.17
C ASP A 168 1.12 6.64 10.13
N TYR A 169 1.36 5.94 9.02
CA TYR A 169 2.51 5.06 8.81
C TYR A 169 3.47 5.57 7.74
N GLY A 170 3.12 6.64 7.01
CA GLY A 170 3.90 7.14 5.89
C GLY A 170 4.06 6.12 4.75
N VAL A 171 3.10 5.19 4.61
CA VAL A 171 3.09 4.16 3.56
C VAL A 171 2.19 4.63 2.43
N THR A 172 2.71 4.64 1.21
CA THR A 172 1.97 4.98 0.00
C THR A 172 2.01 3.79 -0.95
N GLN A 173 0.86 3.36 -1.45
CA GLN A 173 0.77 2.43 -2.56
C GLN A 173 0.27 3.17 -3.79
N VAL A 174 0.88 2.89 -4.93
CA VAL A 174 0.50 3.47 -6.22
C VAL A 174 0.33 2.35 -7.23
N TYR A 175 -0.80 2.36 -7.94
CA TYR A 175 -1.07 1.53 -9.09
C TYR A 175 -1.00 2.37 -10.35
N TYR A 176 -0.06 2.07 -11.25
CA TYR A 176 0.01 2.65 -12.58
C TYR A 176 -0.60 1.67 -13.58
N LEU A 177 -1.55 2.12 -14.39
CA LEU A 177 -2.09 1.27 -15.45
C LEU A 177 -1.14 1.31 -16.65
N SER A 178 -0.40 0.22 -16.84
CA SER A 178 0.36 -0.02 -18.08
C SER A 178 0.12 -1.44 -18.56
N HIS A 179 -0.60 -1.57 -19.69
CA HIS A 179 -0.98 -2.90 -20.21
C HIS A 179 0.23 -3.74 -20.67
N TYR A 180 1.27 -3.09 -21.19
CA TYR A 180 2.42 -3.74 -21.82
C TYR A 180 3.77 -3.36 -21.19
N LEU A 181 3.80 -2.46 -20.20
CA LEU A 181 4.99 -1.87 -19.57
C LEU A 181 5.89 -1.05 -20.51
N VAL A 182 5.73 -1.19 -21.82
CA VAL A 182 6.44 -0.43 -22.86
C VAL A 182 5.56 0.67 -23.43
N ASP A 183 6.20 1.65 -24.07
CA ASP A 183 5.51 2.80 -24.62
C ASP A 183 4.61 2.41 -25.81
N LEU A 184 3.45 3.07 -25.89
CA LEU A 184 2.49 2.95 -26.97
C LEU A 184 2.61 4.19 -27.86
N VAL A 185 2.95 3.99 -29.13
CA VAL A 185 3.11 5.08 -30.10
C VAL A 185 2.09 4.94 -31.24
N GLY A 186 1.67 6.07 -31.81
CA GLY A 186 0.87 6.07 -33.03
C GLY A 186 1.77 5.89 -34.26
N ASP A 187 1.40 4.98 -35.18
CA ASP A 187 2.03 4.92 -36.49
C ASP A 187 1.42 5.95 -37.47
N LYS A 188 2.01 6.04 -38.67
CA LYS A 188 1.55 6.94 -39.74
C LYS A 188 0.12 6.64 -40.23
N ALA A 189 -0.41 5.46 -39.92
CA ALA A 189 -1.77 5.03 -40.26
C ALA A 189 -2.76 5.22 -39.09
N GLY A 190 -2.34 5.87 -37.99
CA GLY A 190 -3.17 6.11 -36.81
C GLY A 190 -3.36 4.89 -35.92
N ARG A 191 -2.60 3.80 -36.13
CA ARG A 191 -2.66 2.59 -35.30
C ARG A 191 -1.74 2.74 -34.11
N THR A 192 -2.18 2.28 -32.95
CA THR A 192 -1.31 2.17 -31.77
C THR A 192 -0.41 0.94 -31.88
N VAL A 193 0.90 1.15 -31.82
CA VAL A 193 1.96 0.15 -31.87
C VAL A 193 2.79 0.18 -30.59
N LEU A 194 3.35 -0.98 -30.25
CA LEU A 194 4.25 -1.14 -29.11
C LEU A 194 5.66 -0.75 -29.52
N LYS A 195 6.29 0.13 -28.76
CA LYS A 195 7.70 0.47 -28.89
C LYS A 195 8.51 -0.34 -27.87
N LEU A 196 8.95 -1.53 -28.28
CA LEU A 196 9.54 -2.54 -27.37
C LEU A 196 10.86 -2.12 -26.72
N ASP A 197 11.52 -1.11 -27.28
CA ASP A 197 12.80 -0.56 -26.83
C ASP A 197 12.66 0.72 -26.00
N ALA A 198 11.44 1.10 -25.60
CA ALA A 198 11.18 2.31 -24.82
C ALA A 198 10.20 2.08 -23.65
N VAL A 199 10.54 2.69 -22.52
CA VAL A 199 9.80 2.66 -21.24
C VAL A 199 9.88 4.06 -20.61
N ASP A 200 9.50 5.09 -21.38
CA ASP A 200 9.57 6.48 -20.93
C ASP A 200 8.71 6.74 -19.69
N GLU A 201 7.58 6.04 -19.57
CA GLU A 201 6.71 6.06 -18.40
C GLU A 201 7.42 5.58 -17.12
N GLY A 202 8.45 4.75 -17.25
CA GLY A 202 9.21 4.19 -16.13
C GLY A 202 9.88 5.23 -15.24
N ARG A 203 10.10 6.45 -15.77
CA ARG A 203 10.61 7.60 -14.99
C ARG A 203 9.76 7.93 -13.77
N LYS A 204 8.46 7.64 -13.80
CA LYS A 204 7.52 7.90 -12.70
C LYS A 204 7.73 6.97 -11.51
N TRP A 205 8.36 5.83 -11.72
CA TRP A 205 8.49 4.77 -10.73
C TRP A 205 9.86 4.75 -10.06
N LEU A 206 10.77 5.64 -10.47
CA LEU A 206 12.15 5.72 -9.99
C LEU A 206 12.25 6.00 -8.48
N ALA A 207 11.25 6.66 -7.90
CA ALA A 207 11.23 6.99 -6.48
C ALA A 207 10.68 5.86 -5.59
N ALA A 208 10.20 4.76 -6.16
CA ALA A 208 9.60 3.68 -5.39
C ALA A 208 10.65 2.80 -4.71
N ASP A 209 10.39 2.38 -3.46
CA ASP A 209 11.25 1.42 -2.76
C ASP A 209 11.03 -0.02 -3.24
N VAL A 210 9.80 -0.33 -3.65
CA VAL A 210 9.42 -1.65 -4.14
C VAL A 210 8.56 -1.48 -5.38
N LEU A 211 8.95 -2.16 -6.44
CA LEU A 211 8.22 -2.22 -7.70
C LEU A 211 7.77 -3.64 -7.96
N VAL A 212 6.48 -3.78 -8.28
CA VAL A 212 5.88 -5.06 -8.66
C VAL A 212 5.32 -4.88 -10.07
N PHE A 213 5.92 -5.58 -11.02
CA PHE A 213 5.48 -5.57 -12.41
C PHE A 213 4.66 -6.81 -12.72
N GLY A 214 3.63 -6.64 -13.53
CA GLY A 214 2.91 -7.73 -14.15
C GLY A 214 2.38 -7.29 -15.49
N SER A 215 2.60 -8.11 -16.52
CA SER A 215 2.04 -7.89 -17.84
C SER A 215 1.95 -9.22 -18.58
N TRP A 216 0.73 -9.64 -18.91
CA TRP A 216 0.47 -10.94 -19.55
C TRP A 216 -0.79 -10.90 -20.41
N ARG A 217 -1.93 -10.53 -19.80
CA ARG A 217 -3.27 -10.71 -20.39
C ARG A 217 -3.44 -10.06 -21.76
N TRP A 218 -2.76 -8.94 -22.00
CA TRP A 218 -2.87 -8.17 -23.23
C TRP A 218 -1.95 -8.68 -24.34
N TRP A 219 -0.83 -9.33 -24.00
CA TRP A 219 0.08 -9.96 -24.95
C TRP A 219 -0.55 -11.16 -25.67
N ALA A 220 -1.41 -11.90 -24.97
CA ALA A 220 -2.05 -13.10 -25.50
C ALA A 220 -3.20 -12.82 -26.50
N ARG A 221 -3.59 -11.55 -26.71
CA ARG A 221 -4.63 -11.20 -27.68
C ARG A 221 -4.05 -11.22 -29.09
N LYS A 222 -4.47 -12.20 -29.90
CA LYS A 222 -4.27 -12.14 -31.34
C LYS A 222 -5.08 -10.96 -31.88
N ARG A 223 -4.42 -10.07 -32.62
CA ARG A 223 -5.09 -9.04 -33.43
C ARG A 223 -5.63 -9.67 -34.70
#